data_AF-A0A352FBH2-F1
#
_entry.id   AF-A0A352FBH2-F1
#
_cell.length_a   1.000
_cell.length_b   1.000
_cell.length_c   1.000
_cell.angle_alpha   90.00
_cell.angle_beta   90.00
_cell.angle_gamma   90.00
#
_symmetry.space_group_name_H-M   'P 1'
#
loop_
_entity.id
_entity.type
_entity.pdbx_description
1 polymer ?
#
loop_
_entity_poly.entity_id
_entity_poly.type
_entity_poly.pdbx_seq_one_letter_code
_entity_poly.pdbx_strand_id
1 'polypeptide(L)'
;MRKLLLFVGGLLFATIVIGQNATKPQLAYPFSDVILQSTEKATPHLKGISLTGEFTGTTIQDGGDRLVEKQYTDGAWGWDLNAPPTYGNIHGPITKGLAQAYIYTADPDHFNALKKAAAYLLTKTYNFSPSDGYLAKALDEVFGGTTYRNHLNTKFYGPLEMGTYNKGGLGTLYNTASYVNLIRIYRSGGQANLAAWDIGMGLVGAASCGASTTDWIAGVKAEINELDGSKWYDVIGLAGAIYGLAFIHEDFDPTAGIHAGACNIYDLANILASYQIDNGGFSWNSAWVIPNDSDESIQETSYAILALNEVNRMGFLKEILGAADYIAKVQKTTGGWSNDAYYNVENNEITGEALWGYTVAYYAKIPICHKGKTVFVSINAVQAHLAHGDYLGACRKSGSNDSDNKLITESDFKVYPNPSHGIVNVEFTIEEETTATITLVDMTGKTIQSVFNNSVEAGEDYRVEIDTHNLTNGIYMVKMITDAGFSKIIKLIIN
;
A
#
# COMPACT_ATOMS: atom_id res chain seq x y z
N MET A 1 37.62 -12.49 -32.60
CA MET A 1 37.81 -13.57 -33.62
C MET A 1 38.15 -14.88 -32.91
N ARG A 2 37.95 -16.02 -33.59
CA ARG A 2 38.17 -17.41 -33.14
C ARG A 2 37.28 -17.88 -31.97
N LYS A 3 36.84 -19.14 -32.09
CA LYS A 3 36.10 -19.91 -31.09
C LYS A 3 37.08 -20.75 -30.28
N LEU A 4 36.66 -21.18 -29.09
CA LEU A 4 36.90 -22.55 -28.65
C LEU A 4 35.61 -23.07 -28.00
N LEU A 5 35.03 -24.14 -28.54
CA LEU A 5 33.92 -24.86 -27.94
C LEU A 5 34.49 -26.11 -27.26
N LEU A 6 34.12 -26.34 -26.01
CA LEU A 6 34.36 -27.59 -25.30
C LEU A 6 33.07 -27.93 -24.55
N PHE A 7 32.29 -28.85 -25.13
CA PHE A 7 31.09 -29.39 -24.51
C PHE A 7 31.46 -30.65 -23.73
N VAL A 8 31.22 -30.62 -22.42
CA VAL A 8 31.13 -31.82 -21.57
C VAL A 8 29.85 -31.67 -20.74
N GLY A 9 29.06 -32.74 -20.64
CA GLY A 9 27.69 -32.67 -20.15
C GLY A 9 27.57 -32.42 -18.65
N GLY A 10 26.70 -31.48 -18.29
CA GLY A 10 26.14 -31.27 -16.95
C GLY A 10 24.80 -30.54 -17.12
N LEU A 11 23.87 -30.68 -16.16
CA LEU A 11 22.58 -30.01 -16.24
C LEU A 11 22.79 -28.50 -16.17
N LEU A 12 22.55 -27.78 -17.27
CA LEU A 12 22.25 -26.37 -17.16
C LEU A 12 20.84 -26.23 -16.57
N PHE A 13 20.77 -25.75 -15.33
CA PHE A 13 19.66 -24.87 -14.99
C PHE A 13 19.67 -23.72 -15.99
N ALA A 14 18.59 -23.58 -16.74
CA ALA A 14 18.42 -22.50 -17.69
C ALA A 14 18.06 -21.23 -16.91
N THR A 15 19.06 -20.65 -16.21
CA THR A 15 18.98 -19.27 -15.74
C THR A 15 18.76 -18.42 -16.99
N ILE A 16 17.53 -17.92 -17.18
CA ILE A 16 17.23 -16.95 -18.23
C ILE A 16 17.85 -15.64 -17.77
N VAL A 17 19.16 -15.53 -17.99
CA VAL A 17 19.90 -14.30 -17.81
C VAL A 17 19.32 -13.32 -18.81
N ILE A 18 18.50 -12.41 -18.29
CA ILE A 18 18.06 -11.22 -18.99
C ILE A 18 19.32 -10.60 -19.61
N GLY A 19 19.37 -10.57 -20.95
CA GLY A 19 20.59 -10.17 -21.64
C GLY A 19 21.00 -8.75 -21.22
N GLN A 20 22.30 -8.45 -21.25
CA GLN A 20 22.80 -7.12 -20.89
C GLN A 20 22.22 -5.96 -21.72
N ASN A 21 21.46 -6.26 -22.78
CA ASN A 21 20.72 -5.31 -23.63
C ASN A 21 19.21 -5.20 -23.30
N ALA A 22 18.65 -5.95 -22.35
CA ALA A 22 17.26 -5.75 -21.94
C ALA A 22 17.15 -4.47 -21.13
N THR A 23 16.21 -3.65 -21.53
CA THR A 23 16.19 -2.22 -21.35
C THR A 23 15.22 -1.84 -20.19
N LYS A 24 15.39 -0.69 -19.48
CA LYS A 24 14.52 -0.22 -18.35
C LYS A 24 13.25 0.50 -18.85
N PRO A 25 12.03 0.10 -18.44
CA PRO A 25 10.79 0.65 -18.98
C PRO A 25 10.58 2.12 -18.62
N GLN A 26 9.65 2.80 -19.30
CA GLN A 26 9.15 4.09 -18.83
C GLN A 26 8.35 3.91 -17.53
N LEU A 27 8.07 5.02 -16.84
CA LEU A 27 7.19 5.09 -15.68
C LEU A 27 5.92 4.21 -15.81
N ALA A 28 5.53 3.59 -14.71
CA ALA A 28 4.25 2.93 -14.57
C ALA A 28 3.14 4.00 -14.47
N TYR A 29 2.01 3.79 -15.15
CA TYR A 29 0.85 4.69 -15.09
C TYR A 29 -0.40 3.86 -14.74
N PRO A 30 -1.31 4.33 -13.87
CA PRO A 30 -2.51 3.58 -13.48
C PRO A 30 -3.36 3.20 -14.69
N PHE A 31 -3.98 2.02 -14.65
CA PHE A 31 -4.83 1.47 -15.73
C PHE A 31 -5.72 2.56 -16.33
N SER A 32 -5.47 2.83 -17.60
CA SER A 32 -6.00 3.96 -18.34
C SER A 32 -6.76 3.48 -19.58
N ASP A 33 -7.44 4.43 -20.22
CA ASP A 33 -8.26 4.17 -21.39
C ASP A 33 -7.47 4.45 -22.71
N VAL A 34 -6.13 4.59 -22.64
CA VAL A 34 -5.22 4.97 -23.75
C VAL A 34 -3.82 4.31 -23.63
N ILE A 35 -3.30 3.75 -24.73
CA ILE A 35 -2.07 2.92 -24.80
C ILE A 35 -0.83 3.73 -25.28
N LEU A 36 0.33 3.60 -24.62
CA LEU A 36 1.66 4.13 -25.05
C LEU A 36 2.85 3.20 -24.69
N GLN A 37 4.05 3.42 -25.29
CA GLN A 37 5.24 2.52 -25.35
C GLN A 37 6.60 3.24 -25.07
N SER A 38 7.70 2.52 -24.71
CA SER A 38 8.84 3.04 -23.87
C SER A 38 10.32 2.77 -24.31
N THR A 39 11.30 3.67 -23.95
CA THR A 39 12.79 3.61 -24.29
C THR A 39 13.83 4.32 -23.34
N GLU A 40 14.96 3.76 -22.81
CA GLU A 40 15.19 2.75 -21.71
C GLU A 40 16.70 2.57 -21.19
N LYS A 41 17.03 2.36 -19.86
CA LYS A 41 18.08 1.40 -19.21
C LYS A 41 19.27 1.79 -18.21
N ALA A 42 19.44 1.02 -17.08
CA ALA A 42 20.68 0.56 -16.30
C ALA A 42 21.38 1.51 -15.28
N THR A 43 22.22 1.15 -14.24
CA THR A 43 22.65 0.00 -13.31
C THR A 43 23.78 0.61 -12.35
N PRO A 44 24.23 0.27 -11.07
CA PRO A 44 23.90 -0.65 -9.88
C PRO A 44 23.77 -0.09 -8.26
N HIS A 45 23.82 -0.67 -6.98
CA HIS A 45 23.68 -0.21 -5.50
C HIS A 45 24.63 0.75 -4.61
N LEU A 46 24.71 0.86 -3.24
CA LEU A 46 25.15 -0.05 -2.10
C LEU A 46 24.99 0.47 -0.60
N LYS A 47 25.39 -0.35 0.43
CA LYS A 47 24.80 -0.62 1.82
C LYS A 47 25.21 0.16 3.10
N GLY A 48 24.22 0.45 3.97
CA GLY A 48 24.37 0.52 5.45
C GLY A 48 23.50 1.57 6.18
N ILE A 49 22.57 1.16 7.07
CA ILE A 49 21.61 2.09 7.72
C ILE A 49 22.02 2.47 9.15
N SER A 50 22.60 3.67 9.23
CA SER A 50 22.56 4.57 10.38
C SER A 50 21.28 5.39 10.30
N LEU A 51 20.59 5.63 11.43
CA LEU A 51 19.43 6.53 11.49
C LEU A 51 19.91 8.00 11.54
N THR A 52 20.41 8.47 10.40
CA THR A 52 20.98 9.81 10.19
C THR A 52 20.17 10.67 9.22
N GLY A 53 18.95 10.25 8.89
CA GLY A 53 17.97 11.06 8.16
C GLY A 53 17.50 12.26 8.99
N GLU A 54 18.20 13.38 8.89
CA GLU A 54 17.65 14.67 9.30
C GLU A 54 16.46 15.00 8.40
N PHE A 55 15.26 15.04 8.98
CA PHE A 55 14.04 15.42 8.28
C PHE A 55 14.17 16.85 7.72
N THR A 56 14.40 16.97 6.41
CA THR A 56 14.42 18.22 5.68
C THR A 56 13.02 18.82 5.68
N GLY A 57 12.77 19.75 6.61
CA GLY A 57 11.43 20.20 6.99
C GLY A 57 10.56 20.79 5.88
N THR A 58 11.11 21.03 4.70
CA THR A 58 10.40 21.53 3.52
C THR A 58 10.01 20.44 2.53
N THR A 59 10.58 19.22 2.54
CA THR A 59 10.39 18.22 1.46
C THR A 59 8.92 17.92 1.12
N ILE A 60 8.04 17.82 2.13
CA ILE A 60 6.60 17.62 1.94
C ILE A 60 5.89 18.89 1.45
N GLN A 61 6.31 20.07 1.94
CA GLN A 61 5.82 21.38 1.52
C GLN A 61 6.19 21.63 0.05
N ASP A 62 7.48 21.55 -0.30
CA ASP A 62 8.02 21.80 -1.64
C ASP A 62 7.35 20.91 -2.70
N GLY A 63 7.11 19.64 -2.38
CA GLY A 63 6.38 18.72 -3.26
C GLY A 63 4.90 19.08 -3.42
N GLY A 64 4.22 19.44 -2.32
CA GLY A 64 2.83 19.90 -2.36
C GLY A 64 2.67 21.21 -3.14
N ASP A 65 3.53 22.20 -2.87
CA ASP A 65 3.60 23.48 -3.57
C ASP A 65 3.83 23.27 -5.07
N ARG A 66 4.69 22.32 -5.44
CA ARG A 66 4.93 21.98 -6.85
C ARG A 66 3.69 21.37 -7.51
N LEU A 67 2.93 20.51 -6.83
CA LEU A 67 1.65 20.04 -7.35
C LEU A 67 0.61 21.17 -7.46
N VAL A 68 0.59 22.14 -6.54
CA VAL A 68 -0.25 23.34 -6.64
C VAL A 68 0.14 24.18 -7.88
N GLU A 69 1.43 24.39 -8.13
CA GLU A 69 1.95 25.12 -9.29
C GLU A 69 1.55 24.47 -10.63
N LYS A 70 1.53 23.14 -10.68
CA LYS A 70 1.23 22.37 -11.92
C LYS A 70 -0.23 22.00 -12.12
N GLN A 71 -1.13 22.38 -11.21
CA GLN A 71 -2.55 22.07 -11.34
C GLN A 71 -3.25 22.99 -12.34
N TYR A 72 -3.98 22.38 -13.29
CA TYR A 72 -4.81 23.10 -14.24
C TYR A 72 -6.08 23.68 -13.57
N THR A 73 -6.74 24.61 -14.26
CA THR A 73 -7.92 25.34 -13.74
C THR A 73 -9.17 24.47 -13.59
N ASP A 74 -9.21 23.30 -14.22
CA ASP A 74 -10.23 22.26 -14.05
C ASP A 74 -10.00 21.39 -12.79
N GLY A 75 -8.81 21.46 -12.18
CA GLY A 75 -8.40 20.69 -11.01
C GLY A 75 -7.56 19.46 -11.29
N ALA A 76 -7.23 19.16 -12.55
CA ALA A 76 -6.40 18.03 -12.95
C ALA A 76 -4.94 18.44 -13.26
N TRP A 77 -4.14 17.48 -13.72
CA TRP A 77 -2.70 17.63 -14.00
C TRP A 77 -2.33 17.06 -15.37
N GLY A 78 -1.19 17.50 -15.89
CA GLY A 78 -0.61 17.06 -17.15
C GLY A 78 0.24 15.80 -17.04
N TRP A 79 0.34 15.05 -18.14
CA TRP A 79 1.31 13.96 -18.31
C TRP A 79 1.97 14.02 -19.70
N ASP A 80 3.28 14.24 -19.84
CA ASP A 80 4.25 14.66 -18.79
C ASP A 80 3.93 16.05 -18.18
N LEU A 81 4.76 16.50 -17.25
CA LEU A 81 4.61 17.64 -16.32
C LEU A 81 3.73 18.84 -16.76
N ASN A 82 3.88 19.34 -17.99
CA ASN A 82 3.19 20.52 -18.50
C ASN A 82 2.34 20.23 -19.76
N ALA A 83 2.02 18.97 -20.02
CA ALA A 83 1.10 18.56 -21.09
C ALA A 83 -0.36 18.85 -20.71
N PRO A 84 -1.31 18.94 -21.66
CA PRO A 84 -2.72 19.13 -21.35
C PRO A 84 -3.28 18.06 -20.40
N PRO A 85 -4.30 18.38 -19.57
CA PRO A 85 -4.92 17.45 -18.61
C PRO A 85 -5.87 16.43 -19.29
N THR A 86 -5.36 15.69 -20.27
CA THR A 86 -6.10 14.68 -21.04
C THR A 86 -6.16 13.30 -20.39
N TYR A 87 -5.36 13.07 -19.35
CA TYR A 87 -5.16 11.75 -18.75
C TYR A 87 -5.88 11.64 -17.40
N GLY A 88 -7.15 11.24 -17.42
CA GLY A 88 -7.99 11.19 -16.21
C GLY A 88 -7.62 10.10 -15.19
N ASN A 89 -6.70 9.20 -15.52
CA ASN A 89 -6.23 8.07 -14.68
C ASN A 89 -5.17 8.49 -13.64
N ILE A 90 -4.29 9.44 -14.01
CA ILE A 90 -3.21 9.96 -13.15
C ILE A 90 -3.72 10.87 -12.02
N HIS A 91 -5.01 11.25 -12.08
CA HIS A 91 -5.66 12.10 -11.08
C HIS A 91 -5.63 11.51 -9.67
N GLY A 92 -5.72 10.18 -9.58
CA GLY A 92 -5.75 9.42 -8.33
C GLY A 92 -4.47 9.55 -7.50
N PRO A 93 -3.30 9.08 -7.99
CA PRO A 93 -2.04 9.16 -7.25
C PRO A 93 -1.63 10.60 -6.92
N ILE A 94 -1.77 11.53 -7.89
CA ILE A 94 -1.39 12.94 -7.71
C ILE A 94 -2.19 13.58 -6.59
N THR A 95 -3.51 13.45 -6.63
CA THR A 95 -4.38 14.07 -5.62
C THR A 95 -4.25 13.36 -4.26
N LYS A 96 -3.96 12.05 -4.21
CA LYS A 96 -3.64 11.35 -2.96
C LYS A 96 -2.33 11.86 -2.34
N GLY A 97 -1.28 12.08 -3.14
CA GLY A 97 -0.02 12.69 -2.69
C GLY A 97 -0.23 14.10 -2.11
N LEU A 98 -0.93 14.96 -2.85
CA LEU A 98 -1.29 16.31 -2.37
C LEU A 98 -2.17 16.27 -1.10
N ALA A 99 -3.06 15.27 -0.96
CA ALA A 99 -3.85 15.11 0.26
C ALA A 99 -2.98 14.71 1.46
N GLN A 100 -1.94 13.87 1.28
CA GLN A 100 -0.97 13.61 2.35
C GLN A 100 -0.12 14.84 2.68
N ALA A 101 0.28 15.63 1.68
CA ALA A 101 0.98 16.90 1.90
C ALA A 101 0.13 17.85 2.75
N TYR A 102 -1.12 18.10 2.38
CA TYR A 102 -2.03 18.95 3.16
C TYR A 102 -2.27 18.44 4.59
N ILE A 103 -2.46 17.13 4.79
CA ILE A 103 -2.63 16.55 6.14
C ILE A 103 -1.40 16.79 7.03
N TYR A 104 -0.22 16.91 6.43
CA TYR A 104 1.02 17.22 7.15
C TYR A 104 1.24 18.73 7.36
N THR A 105 1.05 19.55 6.32
CA THR A 105 1.38 20.99 6.32
C THR A 105 0.27 21.88 6.87
N ALA A 106 -0.98 21.41 6.81
CA ALA A 106 -2.21 22.21 6.93
C ALA A 106 -2.27 23.41 5.96
N ASP A 107 -1.54 23.36 4.84
CA ASP A 107 -1.34 24.49 3.94
C ASP A 107 -2.65 24.94 3.24
N PRO A 108 -3.02 26.24 3.29
CA PRO A 108 -4.26 26.75 2.68
C PRO A 108 -4.33 26.59 1.16
N ASP A 109 -3.21 26.65 0.44
CA ASP A 109 -3.17 26.54 -1.01
C ASP A 109 -3.13 25.07 -1.47
N HIS A 110 -2.56 24.16 -0.68
CA HIS A 110 -2.76 22.71 -0.88
C HIS A 110 -4.26 22.38 -0.74
N PHE A 111 -4.93 22.92 0.28
CA PHE A 111 -6.39 22.81 0.46
C PHE A 111 -7.18 23.46 -0.69
N ASN A 112 -6.72 24.60 -1.22
CA ASN A 112 -7.33 25.24 -2.39
C ASN A 112 -7.22 24.39 -3.65
N ALA A 113 -6.07 23.74 -3.88
CA ALA A 113 -5.89 22.80 -4.99
C ALA A 113 -6.70 21.52 -4.82
N LEU A 114 -6.77 20.95 -3.61
CA LEU A 114 -7.60 19.78 -3.31
C LEU A 114 -9.10 20.03 -3.57
N LYS A 115 -9.61 21.25 -3.33
CA LYS A 115 -11.00 21.61 -3.69
C LYS A 115 -11.25 21.56 -5.20
N LYS A 116 -10.28 21.93 -6.04
CA LYS A 116 -10.41 21.79 -7.51
C LYS A 116 -10.35 20.32 -7.92
N ALA A 117 -9.40 19.55 -7.37
CA ALA A 117 -9.26 18.13 -7.69
C ALA A 117 -10.47 17.29 -7.24
N ALA A 118 -11.10 17.68 -6.13
CA ALA A 118 -12.38 17.17 -5.68
C ALA A 118 -13.53 17.50 -6.64
N ALA A 119 -13.59 18.74 -7.17
CA ALA A 119 -14.56 19.12 -8.18
C ALA A 119 -14.36 18.33 -9.49
N TYR A 120 -13.11 18.11 -9.92
CA TYR A 120 -12.79 17.28 -11.09
C TYR A 120 -13.28 15.84 -10.92
N LEU A 121 -13.03 15.21 -9.77
CA LEU A 121 -13.47 13.83 -9.49
C LEU A 121 -14.99 13.68 -9.64
N LEU A 122 -15.77 14.67 -9.18
CA LEU A 122 -17.24 14.68 -9.29
C LEU A 122 -17.76 14.83 -10.74
N THR A 123 -16.90 15.12 -11.72
CA THR A 123 -17.25 15.09 -13.15
C THR A 123 -17.13 13.70 -13.79
N LYS A 124 -16.34 12.79 -13.19
CA LYS A 124 -16.09 11.45 -13.73
C LYS A 124 -17.37 10.60 -13.67
N THR A 125 -17.60 9.76 -14.67
CA THR A 125 -18.87 8.98 -14.80
C THR A 125 -18.70 7.61 -15.42
N TYR A 126 -17.93 7.50 -16.51
CA TYR A 126 -17.66 6.24 -17.22
C TYR A 126 -16.16 5.97 -17.41
N ASN A 127 -15.34 6.85 -16.85
CA ASN A 127 -13.89 6.97 -17.02
C ASN A 127 -13.14 6.84 -15.69
N PHE A 128 -13.67 6.05 -14.75
CA PHE A 128 -12.99 5.75 -13.50
C PHE A 128 -11.84 4.75 -13.70
N SER A 129 -10.75 4.99 -12.99
CA SER A 129 -9.57 4.14 -12.86
C SER A 129 -9.54 3.49 -11.47
N PRO A 130 -8.79 2.40 -11.25
CA PRO A 130 -8.65 1.77 -9.92
C PRO A 130 -8.22 2.76 -8.83
N SER A 131 -7.44 3.78 -9.23
CA SER A 131 -6.90 4.83 -8.39
C SER A 131 -7.93 5.83 -7.81
N ASP A 132 -9.13 5.95 -8.39
CA ASP A 132 -10.13 6.90 -7.88
C ASP A 132 -10.70 6.49 -6.50
N GLY A 133 -10.69 5.19 -6.17
CA GLY A 133 -11.33 4.66 -4.95
C GLY A 133 -10.65 5.10 -3.64
N TYR A 134 -9.32 5.02 -3.58
CA TYR A 134 -8.57 5.50 -2.43
C TYR A 134 -8.47 7.03 -2.41
N LEU A 135 -8.50 7.67 -3.59
CA LEU A 135 -8.61 9.12 -3.70
C LEU A 135 -9.93 9.62 -3.07
N ALA A 136 -11.05 9.00 -3.39
CA ALA A 136 -12.35 9.38 -2.85
C ALA A 136 -12.38 9.32 -1.31
N LYS A 137 -11.69 8.34 -0.70
CA LYS A 137 -11.50 8.26 0.75
C LYS A 137 -10.63 9.40 1.30
N ALA A 138 -9.52 9.73 0.64
CA ALA A 138 -8.65 10.83 1.04
C ALA A 138 -9.33 12.21 0.96
N LEU A 139 -10.22 12.40 -0.02
CA LEU A 139 -11.01 13.64 -0.12
C LEU A 139 -12.13 13.69 0.93
N ASP A 140 -12.77 12.55 1.25
CA ASP A 140 -13.72 12.46 2.38
C ASP A 140 -13.02 12.68 3.74
N GLU A 141 -11.74 12.32 3.89
CA GLU A 141 -10.91 12.63 5.07
C GLU A 141 -10.61 14.14 5.19
N VAL A 142 -10.22 14.78 4.09
CA VAL A 142 -9.83 16.21 4.05
C VAL A 142 -11.03 17.16 4.21
N PHE A 143 -12.18 16.84 3.60
CA PHE A 143 -13.37 17.71 3.59
C PHE A 143 -14.48 17.24 4.54
N GLY A 144 -14.38 16.03 5.08
CA GLY A 144 -15.40 15.41 5.92
C GLY A 144 -16.56 14.79 5.15
N GLY A 145 -17.22 13.81 5.77
CA GLY A 145 -18.43 13.18 5.24
C GLY A 145 -18.16 11.96 4.36
N THR A 146 -18.95 11.82 3.29
CA THR A 146 -18.96 10.63 2.39
C THR A 146 -19.14 10.99 0.91
N THR A 147 -19.05 12.28 0.56
CA THR A 147 -19.44 12.85 -0.74
C THR A 147 -18.77 12.15 -1.92
N TYR A 148 -17.46 11.93 -1.85
CA TYR A 148 -16.68 11.44 -2.98
C TYR A 148 -16.83 9.93 -3.13
N ARG A 149 -16.86 9.18 -2.03
CA ARG A 149 -17.12 7.73 -2.07
C ARG A 149 -18.55 7.41 -2.46
N ASN A 150 -19.54 8.22 -2.06
CA ASN A 150 -20.91 8.09 -2.55
C ASN A 150 -21.01 8.30 -4.06
N HIS A 151 -20.23 9.23 -4.64
CA HIS A 151 -20.16 9.42 -6.08
C HIS A 151 -19.62 8.17 -6.79
N LEU A 152 -18.51 7.59 -6.31
CA LEU A 152 -17.96 6.34 -6.86
C LEU A 152 -18.89 5.14 -6.66
N ASN A 153 -19.52 4.98 -5.51
CA ASN A 153 -20.49 3.91 -5.28
C ASN A 153 -21.71 4.05 -6.20
N THR A 154 -22.12 5.28 -6.52
CA THR A 154 -23.23 5.57 -7.46
C THR A 154 -22.85 5.37 -8.93
N LYS A 155 -21.59 5.59 -9.32
CA LYS A 155 -21.17 5.69 -10.73
C LYS A 155 -20.19 4.61 -11.21
N PHE A 156 -19.51 3.93 -10.29
CA PHE A 156 -18.49 2.92 -10.58
C PHE A 156 -18.77 1.60 -9.86
N TYR A 157 -18.67 1.56 -8.52
CA TYR A 157 -18.72 0.29 -7.78
C TYR A 157 -20.12 -0.36 -7.76
N GLY A 158 -21.20 0.41 -7.54
CA GLY A 158 -22.57 -0.12 -7.65
C GLY A 158 -22.90 -0.63 -9.07
N PRO A 159 -22.58 0.12 -10.13
CA PRO A 159 -22.67 -0.37 -11.50
C PRO A 159 -21.83 -1.63 -11.77
N LEU A 160 -20.63 -1.78 -11.19
CA LEU A 160 -19.83 -3.02 -11.27
C LEU A 160 -20.47 -4.19 -10.51
N GLU A 161 -21.04 -3.96 -9.33
CA GLU A 161 -21.77 -4.98 -8.58
C GLU A 161 -23.01 -5.47 -9.36
N MET A 162 -23.73 -4.56 -10.01
CA MET A 162 -24.90 -4.87 -10.85
C MET A 162 -24.56 -5.40 -12.26
N GLY A 163 -23.28 -5.43 -12.66
CA GLY A 163 -22.89 -5.82 -14.03
C GLY A 163 -23.33 -4.85 -15.13
N THR A 164 -23.44 -3.56 -14.80
CA THR A 164 -23.96 -2.48 -15.66
C THR A 164 -22.96 -1.35 -15.89
N TYR A 165 -21.71 -1.45 -15.41
CA TYR A 165 -20.71 -0.40 -15.64
C TYR A 165 -20.31 -0.34 -17.12
N ASN A 166 -20.68 0.74 -17.79
CA ASN A 166 -20.40 0.97 -19.21
C ASN A 166 -19.10 1.78 -19.38
N LYS A 167 -17.94 1.11 -19.39
CA LYS A 167 -16.63 1.80 -19.50
C LYS A 167 -16.54 2.63 -20.78
N GLY A 168 -16.15 3.90 -20.64
CA GLY A 168 -16.06 4.88 -21.72
C GLY A 168 -17.40 5.20 -22.42
N GLY A 169 -18.53 4.69 -21.93
CA GLY A 169 -19.82 4.76 -22.63
C GLY A 169 -19.93 3.84 -23.86
N LEU A 170 -18.96 2.95 -24.09
CA LEU A 170 -18.76 2.21 -25.35
C LEU A 170 -19.80 1.10 -25.63
N GLY A 171 -20.67 0.78 -24.68
CA GLY A 171 -21.77 -0.19 -24.80
C GLY A 171 -21.46 -1.57 -24.24
N THR A 172 -20.18 -1.92 -24.03
CA THR A 172 -19.77 -3.11 -23.29
C THR A 172 -19.99 -2.87 -21.79
N LEU A 173 -20.81 -3.71 -21.16
CA LEU A 173 -21.10 -3.65 -19.73
C LEU A 173 -20.18 -4.60 -18.96
N TYR A 174 -19.67 -4.14 -17.82
CA TYR A 174 -18.78 -4.89 -16.95
C TYR A 174 -19.40 -5.10 -15.56
N ASN A 175 -19.23 -6.31 -15.02
CA ASN A 175 -19.24 -6.56 -13.58
C ASN A 175 -17.82 -6.54 -13.01
N THR A 176 -17.67 -6.56 -11.67
CA THR A 176 -16.35 -6.50 -11.01
C THR A 176 -15.36 -7.54 -11.54
N ALA A 177 -15.69 -8.83 -11.54
CA ALA A 177 -14.85 -9.89 -12.12
C ALA A 177 -14.41 -9.62 -13.57
N SER A 178 -15.33 -9.19 -14.45
CA SER A 178 -15.01 -8.87 -15.84
C SER A 178 -14.17 -7.60 -15.99
N TYR A 179 -14.28 -6.65 -15.06
CA TYR A 179 -13.48 -5.42 -15.03
C TYR A 179 -12.06 -5.69 -14.54
N VAL A 180 -11.90 -6.51 -13.50
CA VAL A 180 -10.61 -7.06 -13.08
C VAL A 180 -9.96 -7.78 -14.27
N ASN A 181 -10.68 -8.69 -14.92
CA ASN A 181 -10.19 -9.40 -16.11
C ASN A 181 -9.89 -8.48 -17.30
N LEU A 182 -10.56 -7.34 -17.47
CA LEU A 182 -10.22 -6.33 -18.47
C LEU A 182 -8.83 -5.74 -18.22
N ILE A 183 -8.48 -5.43 -16.96
CA ILE A 183 -7.15 -4.94 -16.58
C ILE A 183 -6.09 -6.00 -16.94
N ARG A 184 -6.34 -7.27 -16.58
CA ARG A 184 -5.45 -8.41 -16.90
C ARG A 184 -5.20 -8.56 -18.41
N ILE A 185 -6.25 -8.45 -19.23
CA ILE A 185 -6.15 -8.54 -20.69
C ILE A 185 -5.38 -7.34 -21.29
N TYR A 186 -5.58 -6.14 -20.74
CA TYR A 186 -4.90 -4.93 -21.20
C TYR A 186 -3.39 -4.97 -20.91
N ARG A 187 -3.00 -5.36 -19.70
CA ARG A 187 -1.61 -5.52 -19.27
C ARG A 187 -1.06 -6.84 -19.80
N SER A 188 -0.55 -6.81 -21.02
CA SER A 188 -0.01 -7.97 -21.72
C SER A 188 1.39 -7.71 -22.29
N GLY A 189 2.05 -8.75 -22.79
CA GLY A 189 3.41 -8.67 -23.30
C GLY A 189 4.41 -8.31 -22.20
N GLY A 190 5.31 -7.36 -22.48
CA GLY A 190 6.35 -6.93 -21.54
C GLY A 190 5.82 -6.19 -20.30
N GLN A 191 4.61 -5.62 -20.35
CA GLN A 191 4.04 -4.83 -19.24
C GLN A 191 3.12 -5.63 -18.31
N ALA A 192 3.09 -6.97 -18.42
CA ALA A 192 2.08 -7.80 -17.78
C ALA A 192 2.01 -7.63 -16.25
N ASN A 193 3.16 -7.54 -15.58
CA ASN A 193 3.26 -7.44 -14.12
C ASN A 193 2.54 -6.19 -13.53
N LEU A 194 2.24 -5.16 -14.34
CA LEU A 194 1.43 -4.01 -13.89
C LEU A 194 -0.02 -4.39 -13.55
N ALA A 195 -0.55 -5.51 -14.02
CA ALA A 195 -1.87 -5.98 -13.59
C ALA A 195 -1.90 -6.26 -12.07
N ALA A 196 -0.82 -6.83 -11.52
CA ALA A 196 -0.68 -7.06 -10.08
C ALA A 196 -0.81 -5.75 -9.28
N TRP A 197 -0.18 -4.67 -9.76
CA TRP A 197 -0.27 -3.35 -9.16
C TRP A 197 -1.63 -2.68 -9.38
N ASP A 198 -2.15 -2.63 -10.62
CA ASP A 198 -3.45 -2.02 -10.93
C ASP A 198 -4.62 -2.67 -10.16
N ILE A 199 -4.59 -3.99 -10.02
CA ILE A 199 -5.64 -4.76 -9.31
C ILE A 199 -5.42 -4.68 -7.80
N GLY A 200 -4.17 -4.65 -7.32
CA GLY A 200 -3.84 -4.37 -5.92
C GLY A 200 -4.31 -2.98 -5.46
N MET A 201 -4.02 -1.95 -6.25
CA MET A 201 -4.50 -0.58 -6.00
C MET A 201 -6.02 -0.47 -6.17
N GLY A 202 -6.62 -1.28 -7.04
CA GLY A 202 -8.09 -1.41 -7.16
C GLY A 202 -8.75 -2.08 -5.95
N LEU A 203 -8.09 -3.06 -5.33
CA LEU A 203 -8.50 -3.67 -4.06
C LEU A 203 -8.51 -2.62 -2.92
N VAL A 204 -7.43 -1.83 -2.78
CA VAL A 204 -7.38 -0.69 -1.85
C VAL A 204 -8.51 0.30 -2.12
N GLY A 205 -8.76 0.63 -3.39
CA GLY A 205 -9.81 1.56 -3.80
C GLY A 205 -11.23 1.07 -3.49
N ALA A 206 -11.53 -0.20 -3.77
CA ALA A 206 -12.82 -0.82 -3.48
C ALA A 206 -13.07 -0.88 -1.96
N ALA A 207 -12.09 -1.36 -1.19
CA ALA A 207 -12.18 -1.42 0.27
C ALA A 207 -12.34 -0.03 0.90
N SER A 208 -11.62 0.98 0.40
CA SER A 208 -11.74 2.38 0.82
C SER A 208 -13.16 2.94 0.62
N CYS A 209 -13.85 2.50 -0.44
CA CYS A 209 -15.23 2.86 -0.75
C CYS A 209 -16.30 1.99 -0.06
N GLY A 210 -15.90 0.93 0.65
CA GLY A 210 -16.83 -0.05 1.23
C GLY A 210 -17.52 -0.95 0.19
N ALA A 211 -16.93 -1.07 -1.00
CA ALA A 211 -17.41 -1.93 -2.07
C ALA A 211 -16.89 -3.36 -1.92
N SER A 212 -17.54 -4.32 -2.60
CA SER A 212 -17.13 -5.73 -2.59
C SER A 212 -15.71 -5.93 -3.10
N THR A 213 -14.88 -6.61 -2.30
CA THR A 213 -13.46 -6.87 -2.56
C THR A 213 -13.19 -8.25 -3.18
N THR A 214 -14.15 -9.17 -3.17
CA THR A 214 -13.95 -10.60 -3.50
C THR A 214 -13.24 -10.84 -4.85
N ASP A 215 -13.75 -10.23 -5.92
CA ASP A 215 -13.17 -10.38 -7.27
C ASP A 215 -11.80 -9.71 -7.40
N TRP A 216 -11.56 -8.62 -6.64
CA TRP A 216 -10.26 -7.95 -6.59
C TRP A 216 -9.23 -8.83 -5.88
N ILE A 217 -9.56 -9.42 -4.72
CA ILE A 217 -8.69 -10.37 -3.99
C ILE A 217 -8.31 -11.55 -4.90
N ALA A 218 -9.30 -12.15 -5.58
CA ALA A 218 -9.06 -13.24 -6.52
C ALA A 218 -8.13 -12.82 -7.67
N GLY A 219 -8.30 -11.59 -8.18
CA GLY A 219 -7.40 -11.00 -9.17
C GLY A 219 -5.97 -10.83 -8.66
N VAL A 220 -5.76 -10.20 -7.50
CA VAL A 220 -4.42 -9.98 -6.93
C VAL A 220 -3.70 -11.32 -6.68
N LYS A 221 -4.40 -12.31 -6.12
CA LYS A 221 -3.84 -13.64 -5.85
C LYS A 221 -3.48 -14.41 -7.13
N ALA A 222 -4.24 -14.23 -8.21
CA ALA A 222 -3.87 -14.77 -9.52
C ALA A 222 -2.63 -14.05 -10.09
N GLU A 223 -2.57 -12.73 -10.01
CA GLU A 223 -1.43 -11.96 -10.53
C GLU A 223 -0.12 -12.24 -9.78
N ILE A 224 -0.10 -12.36 -8.45
CA ILE A 224 1.12 -12.76 -7.70
C ILE A 224 1.63 -14.13 -8.17
N ASN A 225 0.72 -15.06 -8.48
CA ASN A 225 1.01 -16.38 -9.04
C ASN A 225 1.46 -16.35 -10.52
N GLU A 226 1.33 -15.22 -11.21
CA GLU A 226 1.65 -15.03 -12.64
C GLU A 226 2.79 -14.01 -12.88
N LEU A 227 3.28 -13.35 -11.82
CA LEU A 227 4.44 -12.46 -11.84
C LEU A 227 5.67 -13.15 -12.43
N ASP A 228 6.37 -12.41 -13.29
CA ASP A 228 7.50 -12.88 -14.08
C ASP A 228 8.63 -11.85 -14.09
N GLY A 229 9.70 -12.15 -13.34
CA GLY A 229 10.88 -11.28 -13.22
C GLY A 229 11.70 -11.14 -14.51
N SER A 230 11.38 -11.88 -15.59
CA SER A 230 11.94 -11.64 -16.92
C SER A 230 11.20 -10.55 -17.71
N LYS A 231 10.09 -10.03 -17.17
CA LYS A 231 9.31 -8.90 -17.70
C LYS A 231 9.52 -7.63 -16.86
N TRP A 232 9.13 -6.48 -17.41
CA TRP A 232 9.15 -5.19 -16.72
C TRP A 232 8.16 -5.16 -15.54
N TYR A 233 8.39 -4.26 -14.57
CA TYR A 233 7.45 -3.91 -13.50
C TYR A 233 7.09 -5.03 -12.50
N ASP A 234 7.91 -6.07 -12.37
CA ASP A 234 7.73 -7.13 -11.34
C ASP A 234 7.81 -6.57 -9.91
N VAL A 235 8.68 -5.60 -9.65
CA VAL A 235 8.86 -5.03 -8.29
C VAL A 235 7.66 -4.16 -7.88
N ILE A 236 7.23 -3.21 -8.72
CA ILE A 236 6.01 -2.41 -8.45
C ILE A 236 4.74 -3.28 -8.49
N GLY A 237 4.70 -4.30 -9.37
CA GLY A 237 3.65 -5.31 -9.43
C GLY A 237 3.48 -6.04 -8.09
N LEU A 238 4.58 -6.59 -7.56
CA LEU A 238 4.60 -7.22 -6.25
C LEU A 238 4.23 -6.23 -5.13
N ALA A 239 4.77 -5.00 -5.15
CA ALA A 239 4.50 -4.00 -4.13
C ALA A 239 3.01 -3.59 -4.06
N GLY A 240 2.38 -3.27 -5.20
CA GLY A 240 0.95 -2.94 -5.24
C GLY A 240 0.05 -4.12 -4.85
N ALA A 241 0.43 -5.34 -5.24
CA ALA A 241 -0.28 -6.55 -4.87
C ALA A 241 -0.22 -6.84 -3.37
N ILE A 242 0.97 -6.77 -2.75
CA ILE A 242 1.16 -6.91 -1.31
C ILE A 242 0.38 -5.82 -0.56
N TYR A 243 0.51 -4.55 -0.97
CA TYR A 243 -0.19 -3.45 -0.32
C TYR A 243 -1.72 -3.63 -0.36
N GLY A 244 -2.27 -4.06 -1.50
CA GLY A 244 -3.70 -4.35 -1.64
C GLY A 244 -4.22 -5.44 -0.70
N LEU A 245 -3.46 -6.54 -0.55
CA LEU A 245 -3.82 -7.63 0.37
C LEU A 245 -3.65 -7.24 1.85
N ALA A 246 -2.56 -6.55 2.19
CA ALA A 246 -2.26 -6.12 3.56
C ALA A 246 -3.30 -5.11 4.10
N PHE A 247 -3.71 -4.15 3.26
CA PHE A 247 -4.68 -3.10 3.59
C PHE A 247 -6.07 -3.64 3.98
N ILE A 248 -6.42 -4.84 3.52
CA ILE A 248 -7.65 -5.55 3.91
C ILE A 248 -7.41 -6.75 4.85
N HIS A 249 -6.15 -6.96 5.25
CA HIS A 249 -5.68 -8.04 6.13
C HIS A 249 -5.89 -9.46 5.58
N GLU A 250 -5.80 -9.64 4.27
CA GLU A 250 -5.89 -10.95 3.60
C GLU A 250 -4.49 -11.55 3.42
N ASP A 251 -4.24 -12.74 3.99
CA ASP A 251 -2.97 -13.46 3.82
C ASP A 251 -2.94 -14.28 2.52
N PHE A 252 -1.75 -14.59 2.00
CA PHE A 252 -1.60 -15.37 0.77
C PHE A 252 -0.36 -16.27 0.74
N ASP A 253 -0.62 -17.57 0.55
CA ASP A 253 0.35 -18.62 0.23
C ASP A 253 0.41 -18.79 -1.31
N PRO A 254 1.44 -18.25 -2.00
CA PRO A 254 1.55 -18.32 -3.46
C PRO A 254 1.94 -19.73 -3.94
N THR A 255 1.22 -20.24 -4.93
CA THR A 255 1.35 -21.61 -5.45
C THR A 255 2.01 -21.69 -6.83
N ALA A 256 2.31 -20.55 -7.47
CA ALA A 256 2.90 -20.47 -8.80
C ALA A 256 3.73 -19.18 -9.00
N GLY A 257 4.28 -18.98 -10.20
CA GLY A 257 5.08 -17.81 -10.55
C GLY A 257 6.47 -17.81 -9.91
N ILE A 258 7.16 -16.67 -9.96
CA ILE A 258 8.50 -16.51 -9.36
C ILE A 258 8.51 -16.53 -7.82
N HIS A 259 7.34 -16.47 -7.18
CA HIS A 259 7.20 -16.34 -5.73
C HIS A 259 6.67 -17.59 -5.01
N ALA A 260 6.48 -18.72 -5.71
CA ALA A 260 5.96 -19.99 -5.18
C ALA A 260 6.81 -20.70 -4.07
N GLY A 261 7.75 -19.98 -3.47
CA GLY A 261 8.53 -20.41 -2.30
C GLY A 261 8.31 -19.56 -1.05
N ALA A 262 7.49 -18.51 -1.13
CA ALA A 262 6.91 -17.82 0.04
C ALA A 262 5.70 -18.61 0.54
N CYS A 263 5.39 -18.54 1.85
CA CYS A 263 4.27 -19.27 2.45
C CYS A 263 3.15 -18.38 2.98
N ASN A 264 3.29 -17.05 2.86
CA ASN A 264 2.40 -16.01 3.41
C ASN A 264 2.81 -14.62 2.89
N ILE A 265 2.02 -13.59 3.21
CA ILE A 265 2.27 -12.20 2.82
C ILE A 265 3.53 -11.59 3.46
N TYR A 266 3.98 -12.08 4.63
CA TYR A 266 5.22 -11.61 5.26
C TYR A 266 6.46 -12.15 4.52
N ASP A 267 6.43 -13.39 4.03
CA ASP A 267 7.49 -13.91 3.16
C ASP A 267 7.56 -13.15 1.82
N LEU A 268 6.39 -12.82 1.24
CA LEU A 268 6.31 -11.95 0.06
C LEU A 268 6.89 -10.54 0.33
N ALA A 269 6.65 -9.99 1.52
CA ALA A 269 7.24 -8.71 1.94
C ALA A 269 8.76 -8.81 2.17
N ASN A 270 9.28 -9.93 2.68
CA ASN A 270 10.74 -10.16 2.75
C ASN A 270 11.37 -10.27 1.34
N ILE A 271 10.68 -10.88 0.38
CA ILE A 271 11.12 -10.91 -1.02
C ILE A 271 11.14 -9.49 -1.60
N LEU A 272 10.07 -8.70 -1.42
CA LEU A 272 10.03 -7.31 -1.86
C LEU A 272 11.16 -6.49 -1.23
N ALA A 273 11.36 -6.58 0.09
CA ALA A 273 12.45 -5.91 0.81
C ALA A 273 13.86 -6.27 0.29
N SER A 274 14.05 -7.45 -0.31
CA SER A 274 15.32 -7.84 -0.95
C SER A 274 15.61 -7.09 -2.26
N TYR A 275 14.62 -6.40 -2.83
CA TYR A 275 14.75 -5.54 -4.02
C TYR A 275 15.11 -4.09 -3.69
N GLN A 276 15.31 -3.75 -2.41
CA GLN A 276 15.93 -2.48 -2.03
C GLN A 276 17.39 -2.47 -2.50
N ILE A 277 17.69 -1.56 -3.42
CA ILE A 277 19.04 -1.12 -3.74
C ILE A 277 19.55 -0.34 -2.53
N ASP A 278 20.69 -0.74 -1.96
CA ASP A 278 20.97 -0.43 -0.56
C ASP A 278 21.32 1.05 -0.25
N ASN A 279 21.29 1.94 -1.25
CA ASN A 279 21.32 3.39 -1.04
C ASN A 279 19.95 3.96 -0.64
N GLY A 280 18.92 3.10 -0.58
CA GLY A 280 17.56 3.36 -0.14
C GLY A 280 16.50 3.05 -1.20
N GLY A 281 16.78 3.36 -2.47
CA GLY A 281 15.79 3.18 -3.54
C GLY A 281 15.48 1.70 -3.83
N PHE A 282 14.32 1.41 -4.40
CA PHE A 282 13.98 0.06 -4.88
C PHE A 282 14.21 -0.03 -6.39
N SER A 283 14.73 -1.17 -6.84
CA SER A 283 14.97 -1.43 -8.27
C SER A 283 13.66 -1.54 -9.05
N TRP A 284 13.65 -1.09 -10.30
CA TRP A 284 12.52 -1.31 -11.24
C TRP A 284 12.28 -2.79 -11.58
N ASN A 285 13.26 -3.68 -11.35
CA ASN A 285 13.13 -5.12 -11.61
C ASN A 285 14.05 -5.98 -10.73
N SER A 286 13.56 -7.14 -10.31
CA SER A 286 14.23 -8.02 -9.35
C SER A 286 15.59 -8.59 -9.80
N ALA A 287 15.91 -8.57 -11.09
CA ALA A 287 17.20 -9.00 -11.61
C ALA A 287 18.29 -7.91 -11.57
N TRP A 288 17.92 -6.65 -11.31
CA TRP A 288 18.83 -5.48 -11.37
C TRP A 288 19.06 -4.87 -9.97
N VAL A 289 19.45 -5.71 -9.02
CA VAL A 289 19.97 -5.35 -7.69
C VAL A 289 21.46 -5.82 -7.60
N ILE A 290 22.43 -4.96 -7.97
CA ILE A 290 23.93 -5.09 -8.13
C ILE A 290 24.55 -3.66 -7.87
N PRO A 291 25.83 -3.25 -7.45
CA PRO A 291 26.45 -1.86 -7.00
C PRO A 291 26.79 -0.49 -7.87
N ASN A 292 26.29 0.77 -7.52
CA ASN A 292 26.19 2.26 -8.02
C ASN A 292 25.34 2.86 -9.26
N ASP A 293 24.05 3.36 -9.14
CA ASP A 293 22.88 3.09 -10.09
C ASP A 293 22.30 4.11 -11.12
N SER A 294 21.01 4.54 -10.96
CA SER A 294 19.94 4.86 -11.95
C SER A 294 18.79 3.82 -12.19
N ASP A 295 18.91 2.56 -11.78
CA ASP A 295 17.86 1.53 -11.79
C ASP A 295 16.95 1.61 -10.55
N GLU A 296 17.32 2.36 -9.51
CA GLU A 296 16.30 2.78 -8.54
C GLU A 296 15.18 3.56 -9.24
N SER A 297 13.94 3.44 -8.75
CA SER A 297 12.84 4.28 -9.21
C SER A 297 11.88 4.66 -8.09
N ILE A 298 11.34 5.88 -8.18
CA ILE A 298 10.50 6.50 -7.17
C ILE A 298 9.18 5.74 -6.97
N GLN A 299 8.59 5.18 -8.04
CA GLN A 299 7.33 4.46 -7.92
C GLN A 299 7.51 3.15 -7.14
N GLU A 300 8.46 2.31 -7.54
CA GLU A 300 8.86 1.11 -6.79
C GLU A 300 9.23 1.45 -5.35
N THR A 301 10.02 2.51 -5.12
CA THR A 301 10.42 2.95 -3.78
C THR A 301 9.22 3.37 -2.93
N SER A 302 8.27 4.10 -3.52
CA SER A 302 7.07 4.59 -2.81
C SER A 302 6.09 3.46 -2.52
N TYR A 303 5.78 2.62 -3.50
CA TYR A 303 4.90 1.46 -3.32
C TYR A 303 5.50 0.40 -2.41
N ALA A 304 6.83 0.23 -2.39
CA ALA A 304 7.50 -0.61 -1.40
C ALA A 304 7.35 -0.07 0.03
N ILE A 305 7.47 1.26 0.24
CA ILE A 305 7.14 1.86 1.56
C ILE A 305 5.72 1.51 1.97
N LEU A 306 4.73 1.70 1.09
CA LEU A 306 3.32 1.39 1.40
C LEU A 306 3.13 -0.09 1.78
N ALA A 307 3.64 -1.01 0.95
CA ALA A 307 3.52 -2.45 1.15
C ALA A 307 4.20 -2.93 2.44
N LEU A 308 5.46 -2.54 2.67
CA LEU A 308 6.24 -2.98 3.83
C LEU A 308 5.72 -2.37 5.13
N ASN A 309 5.21 -1.13 5.09
CA ASN A 309 4.54 -0.49 6.22
C ASN A 309 3.29 -1.26 6.63
N GLU A 310 2.42 -1.57 5.67
CA GLU A 310 1.12 -2.20 5.91
C GLU A 310 1.24 -3.66 6.39
N VAL A 311 2.23 -4.41 5.89
CA VAL A 311 2.49 -5.79 6.32
C VAL A 311 3.13 -5.84 7.72
N ASN A 312 4.26 -5.13 7.91
CA ASN A 312 4.96 -5.10 9.20
C ASN A 312 5.95 -3.93 9.27
N ARG A 313 5.42 -2.71 9.52
CA ARG A 313 6.22 -1.49 9.70
C ARG A 313 7.44 -1.66 10.60
N MET A 314 7.35 -2.43 11.69
CA MET A 314 8.48 -2.61 12.62
C MET A 314 9.52 -3.63 12.13
N GLY A 315 9.09 -4.68 11.43
CA GLY A 315 9.99 -5.65 10.80
C GLY A 315 10.81 -5.06 9.65
N PHE A 316 10.22 -4.13 8.90
CA PHE A 316 10.81 -3.49 7.73
C PHE A 316 11.16 -2.01 7.94
N LEU A 317 11.20 -1.52 9.19
CA LEU A 317 11.38 -0.08 9.49
C LEU A 317 12.68 0.48 8.92
N LYS A 318 13.73 -0.34 8.90
CA LYS A 318 15.03 -0.01 8.31
C LYS A 318 14.87 0.26 6.81
N GLU A 319 14.23 -0.64 6.08
CA GLU A 319 14.02 -0.57 4.64
C GLU A 319 13.10 0.61 4.27
N ILE A 320 12.00 0.79 5.02
CA ILE A 320 11.06 1.92 4.88
C ILE A 320 11.75 3.27 5.02
N LEU A 321 12.61 3.44 6.05
CA LEU A 321 13.31 4.71 6.27
C LEU A 321 14.41 4.94 5.24
N GLY A 322 15.16 3.90 4.84
CA GLY A 322 16.13 4.02 3.75
C GLY A 322 15.49 4.45 2.43
N ALA A 323 14.32 3.89 2.10
CA ALA A 323 13.53 4.27 0.93
C ALA A 323 13.10 5.75 0.97
N ALA A 324 12.73 6.25 2.14
CA ALA A 324 12.26 7.60 2.30
C ALA A 324 13.42 8.62 2.36
N ASP A 325 14.56 8.26 2.96
CA ASP A 325 15.82 9.01 2.86
C ASP A 325 16.27 9.13 1.39
N TYR A 326 16.11 8.06 0.58
CA TYR A 326 16.35 8.11 -0.87
C TYR A 326 15.40 9.09 -1.58
N ILE A 327 14.09 9.03 -1.30
CA ILE A 327 13.11 9.94 -1.90
C ILE A 327 13.47 11.41 -1.61
N ALA A 328 13.79 11.79 -0.37
CA ALA A 328 14.24 13.15 -0.06
C ALA A 328 15.54 13.52 -0.81
N LYS A 329 16.53 12.62 -0.82
CA LYS A 329 17.84 12.84 -1.46
C LYS A 329 17.76 13.13 -2.96
N VAL A 330 16.76 12.59 -3.67
CA VAL A 330 16.59 12.78 -5.12
C VAL A 330 15.46 13.75 -5.50
N GLN A 331 14.88 14.45 -4.51
CA GLN A 331 13.97 15.57 -4.76
C GLN A 331 14.69 16.68 -5.55
N LYS A 332 14.00 17.27 -6.53
CA LYS A 332 14.57 18.34 -7.35
C LYS A 332 14.45 19.69 -6.66
N THR A 333 15.28 20.66 -7.07
CA THR A 333 15.19 22.06 -6.61
C THR A 333 13.89 22.78 -7.00
N THR A 334 13.02 22.11 -7.74
CA THR A 334 11.64 22.48 -8.08
C THR A 334 10.59 21.95 -7.12
N GLY A 335 11.00 21.17 -6.09
CA GLY A 335 10.11 20.44 -5.19
C GLY A 335 9.57 19.11 -5.72
N GLY A 336 9.55 18.93 -7.05
CA GLY A 336 9.06 17.71 -7.70
C GLY A 336 10.11 16.59 -7.87
N TRP A 337 9.67 15.46 -8.42
CA TRP A 337 10.49 14.28 -8.68
C TRP A 337 10.45 13.84 -10.15
N SER A 338 11.53 13.23 -10.63
CA SER A 338 11.55 12.33 -11.80
C SER A 338 11.51 10.88 -11.33
N ASN A 339 11.05 9.95 -12.17
CA ASN A 339 10.96 8.55 -11.77
C ASN A 339 12.32 7.99 -11.35
N ASP A 340 13.35 8.26 -12.14
CA ASP A 340 14.68 7.71 -11.95
C ASP A 340 15.74 8.63 -12.58
N ALA A 341 17.02 8.25 -12.48
CA ALA A 341 18.12 9.05 -13.00
C ALA A 341 18.41 8.82 -14.50
N TYR A 342 17.87 7.77 -15.12
CA TYR A 342 17.91 7.58 -16.58
C TYR A 342 16.88 8.50 -17.25
N TYR A 343 15.61 8.38 -16.86
CA TYR A 343 14.51 9.26 -17.25
C TYR A 343 14.40 10.44 -16.26
N ASN A 344 15.43 11.29 -16.21
CA ASN A 344 15.52 12.44 -15.31
C ASN A 344 14.58 13.61 -15.71
N VAL A 345 13.36 13.31 -16.17
CA VAL A 345 12.28 14.25 -16.48
C VAL A 345 11.31 14.27 -15.30
N GLU A 346 11.06 15.45 -14.75
CA GLU A 346 10.12 15.63 -13.65
C GLU A 346 8.68 15.35 -14.10
N ASN A 347 7.84 14.71 -13.27
CA ASN A 347 6.46 14.36 -13.62
C ASN A 347 5.53 14.50 -12.38
N ASN A 348 4.28 14.91 -12.62
CA ASN A 348 3.28 15.15 -11.56
C ASN A 348 2.91 13.86 -10.81
N GLU A 349 2.72 12.75 -11.53
CA GLU A 349 2.34 11.44 -10.96
C GLU A 349 3.40 10.94 -9.99
N ILE A 350 4.65 10.93 -10.45
CA ILE A 350 5.82 10.60 -9.64
C ILE A 350 5.93 11.50 -8.40
N THR A 351 5.62 12.78 -8.52
CA THR A 351 5.63 13.73 -7.39
C THR A 351 4.54 13.41 -6.37
N GLY A 352 3.34 13.00 -6.81
CA GLY A 352 2.28 12.54 -5.93
C GLY A 352 2.58 11.22 -5.22
N GLU A 353 3.15 10.26 -5.94
CA GLU A 353 3.53 8.95 -5.39
C GLU A 353 4.71 9.07 -4.40
N ALA A 354 5.73 9.90 -4.73
CA ALA A 354 6.81 10.26 -3.81
C ALA A 354 6.29 10.85 -2.50
N LEU A 355 5.36 11.83 -2.58
CA LEU A 355 4.72 12.40 -1.39
C LEU A 355 3.97 11.36 -0.57
N TRP A 356 3.23 10.44 -1.20
CA TRP A 356 2.49 9.41 -0.49
C TRP A 356 3.41 8.39 0.21
N GLY A 357 4.44 7.88 -0.49
CA GLY A 357 5.45 7.01 0.12
C GLY A 357 6.19 7.71 1.28
N TYR A 358 6.73 8.90 1.02
CA TYR A 358 7.50 9.66 2.01
C TYR A 358 6.68 10.02 3.26
N THR A 359 5.44 10.46 3.10
CA THR A 359 4.57 10.77 4.25
C THR A 359 4.25 9.53 5.09
N VAL A 360 3.96 8.38 4.47
CA VAL A 360 3.74 7.11 5.21
C VAL A 360 5.02 6.65 5.94
N ALA A 361 6.20 6.91 5.38
CA ALA A 361 7.46 6.61 6.05
C ALA A 361 7.68 7.43 7.34
N TYR A 362 7.51 8.75 7.34
CA TYR A 362 7.83 9.59 8.52
C TYR A 362 6.65 9.92 9.43
N TYR A 363 5.40 9.90 8.96
CA TYR A 363 4.24 10.34 9.74
C TYR A 363 3.68 9.29 10.70
N ALA A 364 3.73 8.00 10.33
CA ALA A 364 3.26 6.93 11.20
C ALA A 364 4.18 6.78 12.44
N LYS A 365 3.59 6.95 13.63
CA LYS A 365 4.33 6.94 14.91
C LYS A 365 5.08 5.62 15.12
N ILE A 366 6.22 5.70 15.80
CA ILE A 366 7.07 4.56 16.13
C ILE A 366 6.90 4.21 17.62
N PRO A 367 6.55 2.96 17.97
CA PRO A 367 6.60 2.51 19.35
C PRO A 367 8.05 2.44 19.84
N ILE A 368 8.30 2.97 21.04
CA ILE A 368 9.54 2.81 21.80
C ILE A 368 9.21 2.41 23.24
N CYS A 369 10.15 1.76 23.92
CA CYS A 369 10.05 1.47 25.34
C CYS A 369 10.75 2.56 26.16
N HIS A 370 9.97 3.54 26.65
CA HIS A 370 10.46 4.57 27.55
C HIS A 370 10.33 4.13 29.02
N LYS A 371 11.46 3.82 29.67
CA LYS A 371 11.53 3.48 31.11
C LYS A 371 10.54 2.36 31.55
N GLY A 372 10.27 1.39 30.68
CA GLY A 372 9.33 0.30 30.96
C GLY A 372 7.86 0.59 30.63
N LYS A 373 7.56 1.71 29.96
CA LYS A 373 6.27 1.97 29.29
C LYS A 373 6.46 2.05 27.78
N THR A 374 5.62 1.37 27.00
CA THR A 374 5.51 1.65 25.57
C THR A 374 4.99 3.08 25.41
N VAL A 375 5.55 3.83 24.46
CA VAL A 375 5.01 5.11 24.00
C VAL A 375 5.23 5.25 22.49
N PHE A 376 4.24 5.77 21.76
CA PHE A 376 4.34 6.02 20.32
C PHE A 376 4.80 7.46 20.04
N VAL A 377 6.00 7.61 19.46
CA VAL A 377 6.63 8.91 19.18
C VAL A 377 6.76 9.17 17.68
N SER A 378 6.96 10.42 17.28
CA SER A 378 7.44 10.72 15.92
C SER A 378 8.82 10.10 15.70
N ILE A 379 9.11 9.63 14.49
CA ILE A 379 10.45 9.14 14.09
C ILE A 379 11.55 10.16 14.42
N ASN A 380 11.27 11.46 14.30
CA ASN A 380 12.19 12.56 14.63
C ASN A 380 12.59 12.59 16.11
N ALA A 381 11.78 12.00 17.00
CA ALA A 381 12.09 11.87 18.42
C ALA A 381 12.78 10.54 18.77
N VAL A 382 12.68 9.50 17.93
CA VAL A 382 13.23 8.17 18.20
C VAL A 382 14.72 8.23 18.53
N GLN A 383 15.53 8.94 17.74
CA GLN A 383 16.98 9.01 17.98
C GLN A 383 17.34 9.74 19.30
N ALA A 384 16.52 10.71 19.73
CA ALA A 384 16.69 11.35 21.04
C ALA A 384 16.33 10.39 22.19
N HIS A 385 15.25 9.63 22.03
CA HIS A 385 14.84 8.59 22.99
C HIS A 385 15.86 7.45 23.12
N LEU A 386 16.37 6.93 21.99
CA LEU A 386 17.45 5.93 21.98
C LEU A 386 18.72 6.47 22.66
N ALA A 387 19.07 7.75 22.44
CA ALA A 387 20.19 8.40 23.13
C ALA A 387 19.96 8.59 24.65
N HIS A 388 18.71 8.53 25.12
CA HIS A 388 18.33 8.59 26.53
C HIS A 388 18.21 7.19 27.19
N GLY A 389 18.54 6.11 26.47
CA GLY A 389 18.53 4.73 26.98
C GLY A 389 17.22 3.97 26.78
N ASP A 390 16.29 4.53 26.00
CA ASP A 390 15.09 3.81 25.56
C ASP A 390 15.46 2.82 24.44
N TYR A 391 14.58 1.86 24.14
CA TYR A 391 14.76 0.94 23.01
C TYR A 391 13.58 0.94 22.03
N LEU A 392 13.86 0.54 20.79
CA LEU A 392 12.91 0.54 19.68
C LEU A 392 11.90 -0.63 19.82
N GLY A 393 10.62 -0.36 19.54
CA GLY A 393 9.53 -1.32 19.76
C GLY A 393 8.89 -1.22 21.15
N ALA A 394 7.80 -1.98 21.35
CA ALA A 394 7.07 -2.04 22.62
C ALA A 394 7.91 -2.65 23.76
N CYS A 395 7.57 -2.29 25.01
CA CYS A 395 8.28 -2.82 26.18
C CYS A 395 8.05 -4.31 26.40
N ARG A 396 9.13 -5.06 26.63
CA ARG A 396 9.06 -6.44 27.13
C ARG A 396 8.73 -6.43 28.63
N LYS A 397 7.66 -7.13 29.03
CA LYS A 397 7.31 -7.32 30.45
C LYS A 397 8.46 -8.04 31.17
N SER A 398 8.99 -7.44 32.24
CA SER A 398 10.16 -7.96 32.95
C SER A 398 9.81 -9.24 33.71
N GLY A 399 10.34 -10.38 33.27
CA GLY A 399 10.04 -11.70 33.85
C GLY A 399 10.57 -12.89 33.04
N SER A 400 10.78 -12.74 31.73
CA SER A 400 11.43 -13.76 30.89
C SER A 400 12.96 -13.70 31.02
N ASN A 401 13.57 -14.63 31.76
CA ASN A 401 14.99 -14.91 31.62
C ASN A 401 15.26 -15.57 30.27
N ASP A 402 16.37 -15.21 29.63
CA ASP A 402 16.70 -15.59 28.24
C ASP A 402 17.23 -17.03 28.15
N SER A 403 16.70 -17.83 27.20
CA SER A 403 17.30 -19.09 26.70
C SER A 403 16.48 -19.77 25.58
N ASP A 404 15.15 -19.55 25.51
CA ASP A 404 14.28 -20.12 24.48
C ASP A 404 13.85 -19.06 23.46
N ASN A 405 14.26 -19.24 22.19
CA ASN A 405 13.86 -18.39 21.07
C ASN A 405 12.41 -18.70 20.63
N LYS A 406 11.44 -18.19 21.41
CA LYS A 406 10.01 -18.25 21.07
C LYS A 406 9.42 -16.86 20.92
N LEU A 407 8.94 -16.56 19.71
CA LEU A 407 8.16 -15.35 19.42
C LEU A 407 6.91 -15.34 20.30
N ILE A 408 6.81 -14.36 21.21
CA ILE A 408 5.60 -14.09 22.00
C ILE A 408 4.84 -12.97 21.28
N THR A 409 3.91 -13.35 20.42
CA THR A 409 3.14 -12.44 19.55
C THR A 409 1.63 -12.72 19.66
N GLU A 410 1.09 -12.65 20.87
CA GLU A 410 -0.36 -12.66 21.10
C GLU A 410 -0.71 -11.82 22.32
N SER A 411 -1.51 -10.77 22.10
CA SER A 411 -2.22 -10.02 23.14
C SER A 411 -3.61 -10.63 23.36
N ASP A 412 -4.13 -10.50 24.57
CA ASP A 412 -5.17 -11.36 25.16
C ASP A 412 -6.62 -11.21 24.61
N PHE A 413 -6.82 -10.83 23.34
CA PHE A 413 -8.13 -10.80 22.68
C PHE A 413 -8.70 -12.22 22.51
N LYS A 414 -9.77 -12.54 23.23
CA LYS A 414 -10.39 -13.88 23.31
C LYS A 414 -11.89 -13.81 23.06
N VAL A 415 -12.44 -14.81 22.37
CA VAL A 415 -13.88 -14.93 22.08
C VAL A 415 -14.35 -16.33 22.41
N TYR A 416 -15.24 -16.48 23.41
CA TYR A 416 -15.66 -17.80 23.92
C TYR A 416 -17.05 -17.79 24.60
N PRO A 417 -17.81 -18.90 24.61
CA PRO A 417 -17.51 -20.18 23.96
C PRO A 417 -17.53 -20.08 22.43
N ASN A 418 -16.74 -20.93 21.79
CA ASN A 418 -16.64 -21.01 20.34
C ASN A 418 -16.38 -22.48 19.93
N PRO A 419 -17.34 -23.18 19.30
CA PRO A 419 -18.67 -22.71 18.92
C PRO A 419 -19.57 -22.25 20.09
N SER A 420 -20.56 -21.42 19.77
CA SER A 420 -21.59 -20.93 20.69
C SER A 420 -22.97 -21.48 20.35
N HIS A 421 -23.84 -21.47 21.37
CA HIS A 421 -25.27 -21.75 21.31
C HIS A 421 -26.11 -20.60 21.94
N GLY A 422 -25.52 -19.42 22.11
CA GLY A 422 -26.10 -18.30 22.87
C GLY A 422 -25.08 -17.23 23.21
N ILE A 423 -25.00 -16.82 24.49
CA ILE A 423 -24.12 -15.72 24.93
C ILE A 423 -22.63 -16.06 24.69
N VAL A 424 -21.93 -15.16 23.99
CA VAL A 424 -20.48 -15.18 23.77
C VAL A 424 -19.83 -14.04 24.52
N ASN A 425 -18.70 -14.31 25.16
CA ASN A 425 -17.88 -13.33 25.84
C ASN A 425 -16.72 -12.95 24.93
N VAL A 426 -16.47 -11.65 24.81
CA VAL A 426 -15.25 -11.07 24.25
C VAL A 426 -14.46 -10.51 25.42
N GLU A 427 -13.30 -11.09 25.71
CA GLU A 427 -12.36 -10.59 26.72
C GLU A 427 -11.14 -10.00 26.02
N PHE A 428 -10.69 -8.84 26.48
CA PHE A 428 -9.56 -8.13 25.87
C PHE A 428 -8.87 -7.18 26.83
N THR A 429 -7.56 -7.04 26.66
CA THR A 429 -6.71 -6.07 27.35
C THR A 429 -5.99 -5.25 26.30
N ILE A 430 -5.99 -3.93 26.43
CA ILE A 430 -5.33 -2.96 25.53
C ILE A 430 -4.11 -2.32 26.19
N GLU A 431 -3.10 -1.97 25.40
CA GLU A 431 -1.81 -1.46 25.94
C GLU A 431 -1.74 0.06 26.13
N GLU A 432 -2.62 0.84 25.48
CA GLU A 432 -2.71 2.31 25.58
C GLU A 432 -4.17 2.78 25.55
N GLU A 433 -4.49 3.89 26.25
CA GLU A 433 -5.85 4.44 26.29
C GLU A 433 -6.32 4.84 24.89
N THR A 434 -7.49 4.34 24.47
CA THR A 434 -7.98 4.48 23.09
C THR A 434 -9.47 4.16 23.00
N THR A 435 -10.16 4.64 21.96
CA THR A 435 -11.49 4.09 21.64
C THR A 435 -11.32 2.68 21.08
N ALA A 436 -11.88 1.67 21.76
CA ALA A 436 -12.03 0.33 21.18
C ALA A 436 -13.43 0.19 20.57
N THR A 437 -13.48 -0.22 19.30
CA THR A 437 -14.70 -0.62 18.60
C THR A 437 -14.67 -2.13 18.39
N ILE A 438 -15.67 -2.84 18.93
CA ILE A 438 -15.91 -4.26 18.67
C ILE A 438 -17.19 -4.40 17.87
N THR A 439 -17.12 -5.09 16.74
CA THR A 439 -18.28 -5.42 15.89
C THR A 439 -18.37 -6.92 15.66
N LEU A 440 -19.60 -7.41 15.56
CA LEU A 440 -19.91 -8.71 14.97
C LEU A 440 -20.25 -8.50 13.50
N VAL A 441 -19.56 -9.20 12.60
CA VAL A 441 -19.82 -9.20 11.15
C VAL A 441 -20.11 -10.62 10.65
N ASP A 442 -20.83 -10.73 9.53
CA ASP A 442 -21.00 -12.00 8.82
C ASP A 442 -19.83 -12.30 7.85
N MET A 443 -19.87 -13.44 7.15
CA MET A 443 -18.83 -13.84 6.19
C MET A 443 -18.65 -12.88 5.00
N THR A 444 -19.56 -11.93 4.77
CA THR A 444 -19.44 -10.89 3.73
C THR A 444 -18.81 -9.60 4.25
N GLY A 445 -18.41 -9.56 5.53
CA GLY A 445 -17.89 -8.37 6.20
C GLY A 445 -18.96 -7.37 6.63
N LYS A 446 -20.24 -7.66 6.39
CA LYS A 446 -21.36 -6.81 6.79
C LYS A 446 -21.55 -6.84 8.30
N THR A 447 -21.60 -5.66 8.91
CA THR A 447 -21.90 -5.50 10.35
C THR A 447 -23.31 -6.01 10.68
N ILE A 448 -23.35 -6.99 11.57
CA ILE A 448 -24.56 -7.55 12.18
C ILE A 448 -24.89 -6.81 13.48
N GLN A 449 -23.87 -6.50 14.29
CA GLN A 449 -24.02 -5.79 15.55
C GLN A 449 -22.78 -4.94 15.84
N SER A 450 -23.00 -3.71 16.35
CA SER A 450 -21.96 -2.99 17.10
C SER A 450 -22.05 -3.44 18.55
N VAL A 451 -20.99 -4.05 19.05
CA VAL A 451 -20.94 -4.77 20.34
C VAL A 451 -20.36 -3.87 21.43
N PHE A 452 -19.33 -3.10 21.08
CA PHE A 452 -18.66 -2.16 21.97
C PHE A 452 -18.14 -0.97 21.16
N ASN A 453 -18.23 0.24 21.70
CA ASN A 453 -17.61 1.44 21.13
C ASN A 453 -17.47 2.50 22.24
N ASN A 454 -16.38 2.43 23.01
CA ASN A 454 -16.09 3.36 24.11
C ASN A 454 -14.58 3.56 24.24
N SER A 455 -14.16 4.62 24.94
CA SER A 455 -12.78 4.68 25.45
C SER A 455 -12.53 3.54 26.43
N VAL A 456 -11.32 2.98 26.38
CA VAL A 456 -10.82 1.91 27.25
C VAL A 456 -9.46 2.31 27.80
N GLU A 457 -9.18 1.91 29.03
CA GLU A 457 -8.00 2.27 29.82
C GLU A 457 -6.83 1.30 29.62
N ALA A 458 -5.61 1.82 29.61
CA ALA A 458 -4.40 1.05 29.37
C ALA A 458 -4.14 -0.01 30.46
N GLY A 459 -4.18 -1.29 30.08
CA GLY A 459 -3.88 -2.43 30.95
C GLY A 459 -5.05 -2.97 31.78
N GLU A 460 -6.26 -2.42 31.63
CA GLU A 460 -7.47 -2.95 32.27
C GLU A 460 -8.10 -4.08 31.44
N ASP A 461 -8.62 -5.11 32.11
CA ASP A 461 -9.24 -6.28 31.48
C ASP A 461 -10.73 -6.00 31.20
N TYR A 462 -11.07 -5.81 29.93
CA TYR A 462 -12.44 -5.58 29.48
C TYR A 462 -13.13 -6.88 29.07
N ARG A 463 -14.40 -7.01 29.44
CA ARG A 463 -15.29 -8.11 29.05
C ARG A 463 -16.61 -7.57 28.52
N VAL A 464 -17.02 -8.05 27.35
CA VAL A 464 -18.27 -7.65 26.69
C VAL A 464 -19.02 -8.89 26.21
N GLU A 465 -20.35 -8.90 26.33
CA GLU A 465 -21.20 -10.01 25.92
C GLU A 465 -21.87 -9.75 24.56
N ILE A 466 -21.96 -10.79 23.73
CA ILE A 466 -22.70 -10.84 22.47
C ILE A 466 -23.81 -11.88 22.62
N ASP A 467 -25.07 -11.45 22.48
CA ASP A 467 -26.22 -12.35 22.45
C ASP A 467 -26.42 -12.88 21.02
N THR A 468 -26.11 -14.16 20.79
CA THR A 468 -26.27 -14.79 19.47
C THR A 468 -27.59 -15.55 19.27
N HIS A 469 -28.54 -15.55 20.22
CA HIS A 469 -29.75 -16.39 20.12
C HIS A 469 -30.67 -16.02 18.94
N ASN A 470 -30.57 -14.80 18.42
CA ASN A 470 -31.34 -14.32 17.27
C ASN A 470 -30.59 -14.46 15.92
N LEU A 471 -29.42 -15.09 15.92
CA LEU A 471 -28.59 -15.29 14.72
C LEU A 471 -28.77 -16.71 14.17
N THR A 472 -28.68 -16.83 12.84
CA THR A 472 -28.74 -18.12 12.15
C THR A 472 -27.45 -18.91 12.35
N ASN A 473 -27.56 -20.22 12.56
CA ASN A 473 -26.41 -21.14 12.61
C ASN A 473 -25.46 -20.91 11.42
N GLY A 474 -24.17 -20.76 11.69
CA GLY A 474 -23.21 -20.35 10.66
C GLY A 474 -21.88 -19.84 11.22
N ILE A 475 -21.11 -19.20 10.34
CA ILE A 475 -19.81 -18.61 10.65
C ILE A 475 -19.95 -17.08 10.64
N TYR A 476 -19.42 -16.46 11.70
CA TYR A 476 -19.35 -15.02 11.90
C TYR A 476 -17.93 -14.64 12.29
N MET A 477 -17.64 -13.35 12.33
CA MET A 477 -16.36 -12.82 12.77
C MET A 477 -16.59 -11.73 13.83
N VAL A 478 -15.92 -11.83 14.96
CA VAL A 478 -15.82 -10.73 15.94
C VAL A 478 -14.56 -9.94 15.60
N LYS A 479 -14.72 -8.68 15.21
CA LYS A 479 -13.62 -7.76 14.89
C LYS A 479 -13.48 -6.73 16.00
N MET A 480 -12.27 -6.53 16.50
CA MET A 480 -11.88 -5.38 17.29
C MET A 480 -10.97 -4.46 16.47
N ILE A 481 -11.21 -3.15 16.56
CA ILE A 481 -10.37 -2.09 16.03
C ILE A 481 -10.16 -1.06 17.15
N THR A 482 -8.98 -0.44 17.24
CA THR A 482 -8.77 0.75 18.07
C THR A 482 -8.38 1.98 17.25
N ASP A 483 -8.63 3.18 17.76
CA ASP A 483 -8.15 4.43 17.16
C ASP A 483 -6.60 4.50 17.13
N ALA A 484 -5.94 3.75 18.01
CA ALA A 484 -4.48 3.53 17.99
C ALA A 484 -4.00 2.58 16.86
N GLY A 485 -4.90 2.06 16.02
CA GLY A 485 -4.57 1.24 14.85
C GLY A 485 -4.43 -0.26 15.11
N PHE A 486 -4.71 -0.75 16.32
CA PHE A 486 -4.76 -2.20 16.57
C PHE A 486 -6.00 -2.81 15.91
N SER A 487 -5.84 -3.92 15.21
CA SER A 487 -6.91 -4.65 14.51
C SER A 487 -6.74 -6.15 14.76
N LYS A 488 -7.77 -6.83 15.27
CA LYS A 488 -7.78 -8.29 15.48
C LYS A 488 -9.18 -8.83 15.16
N ILE A 489 -9.22 -9.98 14.49
CA ILE A 489 -10.45 -10.67 14.12
C ILE A 489 -10.40 -12.10 14.65
N ILE A 490 -11.48 -12.58 15.26
CA ILE A 490 -11.65 -13.99 15.63
C ILE A 490 -12.93 -14.54 15.01
N LYS A 491 -12.78 -15.68 14.32
CA LYS A 491 -13.88 -16.47 13.78
C LYS A 491 -14.75 -17.05 14.90
N LEU A 492 -16.03 -16.76 14.87
CA LEU A 492 -17.05 -17.32 15.76
C LEU A 492 -17.95 -18.29 14.97
N ILE A 493 -18.26 -19.44 15.56
CA ILE A 493 -19.19 -20.44 15.02
C ILE A 493 -20.44 -20.47 15.90
N ILE A 494 -21.63 -20.42 15.30
CA ILE A 494 -22.92 -20.50 16.00
C ILE A 494 -23.65 -21.77 15.53
N ASN A 495 -24.15 -22.57 16.48
CA ASN A 495 -24.69 -23.92 16.30
C ASN A 495 -26.08 -24.11 16.95
#